data_AF-A0A397U626-F1
#
_entry.id   AF-A0A397U626-F1
#
_cell.length_a   1.000
_cell.length_b   1.000
_cell.length_c   1.000
_cell.angle_alpha   90.00
_cell.angle_beta   90.00
_cell.angle_gamma   90.00
#
_symmetry.space_group_name_H-M   'P 1'
#
loop_
_entity.id
_entity.type
_entity.pdbx_description
1 polymer ?
#
loop_
_entity_poly.entity_id
_entity_poly.type
_entity_poly.pdbx_seq_one_letter_code
_entity_poly.pdbx_strand_id
1 'polypeptide(L)'
;MNNLSFPENVRKTIVTLQRQLQNEEMSETFSISSEKVTYNNPLPNEINVVTPRRLTDAQRIHLKIPKFLEDLQRRGETTLQLEEAIGNTCLEQIRFLCESLSQTDLNPNISLQYYYLLGEKSNTECWESEIQRKFPTKFRNVQKAAQQIYNLYTYRGLPNLLVTQTITPNALARMYDEDFNLLLQEARTQRFQENAELIYLYDTFAGAQVQEGEYVGI
;
A
#
# COMPACT_ATOMS: atom_id res chain seq x y z
N MET A 1 11.88 44.94 24.03
CA MET A 1 11.74 44.65 22.58
C MET A 1 11.66 43.14 22.44
N ASN A 2 10.48 42.59 22.19
CA ASN A 2 10.29 41.14 22.10
C ASN A 2 10.61 40.67 20.68
N ASN A 3 11.67 39.88 20.53
CA ASN A 3 11.96 39.17 19.28
C ASN A 3 10.89 38.09 19.07
N LEU A 4 9.92 38.40 18.22
CA LEU A 4 8.97 37.41 17.68
C LEU A 4 9.74 36.51 16.70
N SER A 5 10.24 35.39 17.21
CA SER A 5 10.85 34.35 16.37
C SER A 5 9.76 33.56 15.65
N PHE A 6 9.79 33.55 14.31
CA PHE A 6 8.97 32.64 13.52
C PHE A 6 9.25 31.16 13.88
N PRO A 7 8.22 30.30 13.90
CA PRO A 7 8.40 28.85 14.01
C PRO A 7 9.33 28.30 12.92
N GLU A 8 10.12 27.27 13.25
CA GLU A 8 11.19 26.75 12.38
C GLU A 8 10.68 26.26 11.00
N ASN A 9 9.50 25.66 10.96
CA ASN A 9 8.83 25.25 9.73
C ASN A 9 8.45 26.45 8.84
N VAL A 10 8.01 27.55 9.45
CA VAL A 10 7.69 28.79 8.72
C VAL A 10 8.95 29.40 8.14
N ARG A 11 10.06 29.41 8.90
CA ARG A 11 11.37 29.89 8.44
C ARG A 11 11.88 29.11 7.22
N LYS A 12 11.83 27.77 7.26
CA LYS A 12 12.23 26.92 6.12
C LYS A 12 11.38 27.20 4.88
N THR A 13 10.08 27.42 5.08
CA THR A 13 9.14 27.75 4.00
C THR A 13 9.48 29.12 3.38
N ILE A 14 9.76 30.13 4.20
CA ILE A 14 10.16 31.47 3.74
C ILE A 14 11.47 31.41 2.93
N VAL A 15 12.48 30.68 3.40
CA VAL A 15 13.76 30.53 2.68
C VAL A 15 13.56 29.85 1.33
N THR A 16 12.70 28.84 1.27
CA THR A 16 12.38 28.14 0.02
C THR A 16 11.66 29.06 -0.96
N LEU A 17 10.69 29.84 -0.47
CA LEU A 17 9.96 30.81 -1.27
C LEU A 17 10.88 31.91 -1.81
N GLN A 18 11.78 32.47 -0.98
CA GLN A 18 12.75 33.47 -1.41
C GLN A 18 13.64 32.95 -2.54
N ARG A 19 14.11 31.70 -2.45
CA ARG A 19 14.90 31.07 -3.51
C ARG A 19 14.11 30.92 -4.81
N GLN A 20 12.85 30.52 -4.73
CA GLN A 20 11.99 30.38 -5.90
C GLN A 20 11.74 31.74 -6.57
N LEU A 21 11.45 32.78 -5.79
CA LEU A 21 11.24 34.13 -6.32
C LEU A 21 12.50 34.70 -6.98
N GLN A 22 13.68 34.42 -6.42
CA GLN A 22 14.96 34.80 -7.02
C GLN A 22 15.22 34.09 -8.35
N ASN A 23 14.89 32.79 -8.44
CA ASN A 23 15.06 32.02 -9.68
C ASN A 23 14.12 32.51 -10.81
N GLU A 24 12.95 33.02 -10.45
CA GLU A 24 11.95 33.58 -11.38
C GLU A 24 12.14 35.09 -11.61
N GLU A 25 13.27 35.67 -11.17
CA GLU A 25 13.62 37.09 -11.30
C GLU A 25 12.56 38.08 -10.74
N MET A 26 11.75 37.62 -9.79
CA MET A 26 10.70 38.45 -9.18
C MET A 26 11.31 39.36 -8.10
N SER A 27 11.39 40.65 -8.41
CA SER A 27 12.02 41.67 -7.54
C SER A 27 11.04 42.50 -6.70
N GLU A 28 9.74 42.29 -6.87
CA GLU A 28 8.70 43.09 -6.21
C GLU A 28 8.31 42.55 -4.82
N THR A 29 7.54 43.35 -4.08
CA THR A 29 7.16 43.05 -2.70
C THR A 29 5.90 42.19 -2.65
N PHE A 30 5.98 41.06 -1.94
CA PHE A 30 4.84 40.23 -1.57
C PHE A 30 4.41 40.56 -0.13
N SER A 31 3.11 40.75 0.08
CA SER A 31 2.53 40.79 1.44
C SER A 31 1.68 39.57 1.67
N ILE A 32 2.00 38.80 2.71
CA ILE A 32 1.33 37.55 3.07
C ILE A 32 0.61 37.77 4.40
N SER A 33 -0.68 37.48 4.43
CA SER A 33 -1.51 37.45 5.63
C SER A 33 -2.11 36.05 5.81
N SER A 34 -2.87 35.84 6.88
CA SER A 34 -3.61 34.59 7.11
C SER A 34 -4.63 34.26 6.01
N GLU A 35 -5.10 35.26 5.27
CA GLU A 35 -6.24 35.13 4.35
C GLU A 35 -5.89 35.45 2.90
N LYS A 36 -4.82 36.20 2.66
CA LYS A 36 -4.46 36.69 1.33
C LYS A 36 -2.96 36.86 1.14
N VAL A 37 -2.53 36.66 -0.11
CA VAL A 37 -1.20 37.02 -0.60
C VAL A 37 -1.39 38.11 -1.66
N THR A 38 -0.81 39.28 -1.46
CA THR A 38 -0.83 40.37 -2.45
C THR A 38 0.55 40.56 -3.04
N TYR A 39 0.59 40.68 -4.37
CA TYR A 39 1.78 41.04 -5.14
C TYR A 39 1.65 42.49 -5.59
N ASN A 40 2.56 43.35 -5.12
CA ASN A 40 2.49 44.79 -5.39
C ASN A 40 3.11 45.10 -6.77
N ASN A 41 2.34 44.83 -7.82
CA ASN A 41 2.63 45.23 -9.20
C ASN A 41 1.76 46.47 -9.57
N PRO A 42 2.20 47.38 -10.46
CA PRO A 42 1.37 48.50 -10.94
C PRO A 42 0.04 48.08 -11.60
N LEU A 43 -0.13 46.80 -11.96
CA LEU A 43 -1.44 46.23 -12.31
C LEU A 43 -1.95 45.36 -11.14
N PRO A 44 -3.18 45.60 -10.63
CA PRO A 44 -3.75 44.78 -9.57
C PRO A 44 -4.06 43.39 -10.12
N ASN A 45 -3.10 42.47 -9.99
CA ASN A 45 -3.32 41.05 -10.22
C ASN A 45 -3.70 40.42 -8.87
N GLU A 46 -5.00 40.31 -8.63
CA GLU A 46 -5.52 39.46 -7.56
C GLU A 46 -5.25 38.00 -7.92
N ILE A 47 -4.22 37.41 -7.32
CA ILE A 47 -4.03 35.97 -7.38
C ILE A 47 -5.02 35.37 -6.38
N ASN A 48 -6.17 34.92 -6.88
CA ASN A 48 -7.03 34.01 -6.13
C ASN A 48 -6.24 32.73 -5.88
N VAL A 49 -5.66 32.61 -4.68
CA VAL A 49 -5.06 31.37 -4.21
C VAL A 49 -6.21 30.39 -3.98
N VAL A 50 -6.63 29.71 -5.06
CA VAL A 50 -7.44 28.51 -4.96
C VAL A 50 -6.59 27.55 -4.14
N THR A 51 -6.91 27.38 -2.87
CA THR A 51 -6.25 26.40 -2.01
C THR A 51 -6.41 25.06 -2.72
N PRO A 52 -5.33 24.44 -3.24
CA PRO A 52 -5.47 23.15 -3.91
C PRO A 52 -6.10 22.22 -2.89
N ARG A 53 -7.31 21.73 -3.21
CA ARG A 53 -8.10 20.88 -2.33
C ARG A 53 -7.21 19.71 -1.95
N ARG A 54 -6.66 19.72 -0.73
CA ARG A 54 -5.71 18.70 -0.29
C ARG A 54 -6.43 17.37 -0.34
N LEU A 55 -6.03 16.51 -1.28
CA LEU A 55 -6.59 15.18 -1.39
C LEU A 55 -6.38 14.44 -0.07
N THR A 56 -7.42 13.76 0.40
CA THR A 56 -7.32 12.83 1.52
C THR A 56 -6.38 11.68 1.16
N ASP A 57 -5.89 10.94 2.15
CA ASP A 57 -5.06 9.77 1.88
C ASP A 57 -5.80 8.73 1.03
N ALA A 58 -7.09 8.48 1.32
CA ALA A 58 -7.92 7.58 0.54
C ALA A 58 -8.05 8.03 -0.92
N GLN A 59 -8.23 9.33 -1.18
CA GLN A 59 -8.25 9.86 -2.55
C GLN A 59 -6.91 9.70 -3.27
N ARG A 60 -5.78 9.90 -2.56
CA ARG A 60 -4.45 9.66 -3.16
C ARG A 60 -4.19 8.18 -3.44
N ILE A 61 -4.75 7.29 -2.63
CA ILE A 61 -4.65 5.84 -2.82
C ILE A 61 -5.56 5.39 -3.97
N HIS A 62 -6.77 5.95 -4.09
CA HIS A 62 -7.68 5.70 -5.19
C HIS A 62 -7.02 5.96 -6.55
N LEU A 63 -6.24 7.04 -6.68
CA LEU A 63 -5.46 7.34 -7.90
C LEU A 63 -4.40 6.27 -8.24
N LYS A 64 -4.05 5.39 -7.31
CA LYS A 64 -3.09 4.29 -7.51
C LYS A 64 -3.75 2.95 -7.83
N ILE A 65 -5.08 2.86 -7.79
CA ILE A 65 -5.81 1.62 -8.06
C ILE A 65 -5.40 0.96 -9.38
N PRO A 66 -5.23 1.69 -10.51
CA PRO A 66 -4.76 1.07 -11.75
C PRO A 66 -3.43 0.32 -11.59
N LYS A 67 -2.49 0.89 -10.82
CA LYS A 67 -1.19 0.24 -10.57
C LYS A 67 -1.31 -0.99 -9.69
N PHE A 68 -2.24 -0.98 -8.73
CA PHE A 68 -2.50 -2.13 -7.87
C PHE A 68 -3.13 -3.28 -8.67
N LEU A 69 -4.04 -2.96 -9.59
CA LEU A 69 -4.60 -3.95 -10.52
C LEU A 69 -3.52 -4.56 -11.41
N GLU A 70 -2.66 -3.73 -12.02
CA GLU A 70 -1.53 -4.20 -12.82
C GLU A 70 -0.62 -5.14 -12.00
N ASP A 71 -0.35 -4.80 -10.74
CA ASP A 71 0.47 -5.62 -9.84
C ASP A 71 -0.19 -6.97 -9.53
N LEU A 72 -1.51 -7.00 -9.37
CA LEU A 72 -2.28 -8.24 -9.19
C LEU A 72 -2.36 -9.08 -10.47
N GLN A 73 -2.32 -8.47 -11.65
CA GLN A 73 -2.35 -9.18 -12.93
C GLN A 73 -1.02 -9.83 -13.28
N ARG A 74 0.09 -9.39 -12.68
CA ARG A 74 1.38 -10.06 -12.87
C ARG A 74 1.33 -11.47 -12.31
N ARG A 75 1.99 -12.40 -13.00
CA ARG A 75 2.22 -13.74 -12.49
C ARG A 75 3.42 -13.73 -11.56
N GLY A 76 3.17 -13.97 -10.29
CA GLY A 76 4.22 -14.23 -9.31
C GLY A 76 4.77 -15.63 -9.50
N GLU A 77 5.83 -15.76 -10.29
CA GLU A 77 6.69 -16.93 -10.26
C GLU A 77 7.84 -16.65 -9.30
N THR A 78 7.85 -17.34 -8.16
CA THR A 78 8.95 -17.23 -7.21
C THR A 78 9.16 -18.55 -6.49
N THR A 79 10.43 -18.86 -6.23
CA THR A 79 10.84 -19.97 -5.36
C THR A 79 10.97 -19.53 -3.90
N LEU A 80 10.73 -18.25 -3.61
CA LEU A 80 10.73 -17.74 -2.24
C LEU A 80 9.60 -18.40 -1.44
N GLN A 81 9.92 -18.72 -0.19
CA GLN A 81 8.95 -19.25 0.77
C GLN A 81 8.67 -18.19 1.82
N LEU A 82 7.41 -18.15 2.27
CA LEU A 82 7.02 -17.33 3.40
C LEU A 82 7.60 -17.97 4.66
N GLU A 83 8.44 -17.22 5.39
CA GLU A 83 8.96 -17.67 6.66
C GLU A 83 7.84 -17.68 7.71
N GLU A 84 7.75 -18.75 8.50
CA GLU A 84 6.78 -18.84 9.59
C GLU A 84 7.12 -17.86 10.72
N ALA A 85 6.09 -17.43 11.45
CA ALA A 85 6.28 -16.59 12.62
C ALA A 85 6.99 -17.37 13.73
N ILE A 86 8.03 -16.77 14.31
CA ILE A 86 8.80 -17.36 15.41
C ILE A 86 7.92 -17.47 16.67
N GLY A 87 7.86 -18.65 17.28
CA GLY A 87 7.13 -18.93 18.52
C GLY A 87 6.46 -20.30 18.50
N ASN A 88 6.36 -20.94 19.67
CA ASN A 88 5.75 -22.27 19.82
C ASN A 88 4.24 -22.18 20.03
N THR A 89 3.77 -21.02 20.52
CA THR A 89 2.35 -20.76 20.75
C THR A 89 1.85 -19.64 19.84
N CYS A 90 0.55 -19.66 19.52
CA CYS A 90 -0.07 -18.60 18.73
C CYS A 90 0.14 -17.20 19.35
N LEU A 91 0.13 -17.10 20.68
CA LEU A 91 0.39 -15.86 21.41
C LEU A 91 1.82 -15.34 21.16
N GLU A 92 2.82 -16.22 21.27
CA GLU A 92 4.22 -15.86 21.01
C GLU A 92 4.41 -15.38 19.56
N GLN A 93 3.80 -16.08 18.61
CA GLN A 93 3.84 -15.70 17.20
C GLN A 93 3.23 -14.32 16.95
N ILE A 94 2.07 -14.02 17.54
CA ILE A 94 1.42 -12.69 17.41
C ILE A 94 2.30 -11.60 18.02
N ARG A 95 2.89 -11.86 19.19
CA ARG A 95 3.81 -10.91 19.85
C ARG A 95 5.05 -10.65 18.98
N PHE A 96 5.67 -11.70 18.45
CA PHE A 96 6.80 -11.60 17.54
C PHE A 96 6.45 -10.76 16.30
N LEU A 97 5.31 -11.02 15.66
CA LEU A 97 4.85 -10.27 14.50
C LEU A 97 4.62 -8.79 14.83
N CYS A 98 3.95 -8.50 15.95
CA CYS A 98 3.71 -7.13 16.40
C CYS A 98 5.02 -6.40 16.75
N GLU A 99 5.98 -7.08 17.36
CA GLU A 99 7.30 -6.54 17.64
C GLU A 99 8.08 -6.24 16.36
N SER A 100 8.08 -7.16 15.41
CA SER A 100 8.76 -7.00 14.13
C SER A 100 8.16 -5.85 13.31
N LEU A 101 6.83 -5.72 13.28
CA LEU A 101 6.12 -4.63 12.61
C LEU A 101 6.34 -3.25 13.25
N SER A 102 6.87 -3.20 14.48
CA SER A 102 7.19 -1.93 15.15
C SER A 102 8.55 -1.35 14.79
N GLN A 103 9.39 -2.13 14.08
CA GLN A 103 10.70 -1.68 13.64
C GLN A 103 10.59 -0.63 12.53
N THR A 104 11.39 0.43 12.59
CA THR A 104 11.31 1.58 11.68
C THR A 104 11.89 1.30 10.29
N ASP A 105 12.84 0.36 10.19
CA ASP A 105 13.61 0.10 8.97
C ASP A 105 13.24 -1.24 8.31
N LEU A 106 12.06 -1.77 8.63
CA LEU A 106 11.60 -3.05 8.10
C LEU A 106 11.39 -2.94 6.58
N ASN A 107 11.99 -3.87 5.83
CA ASN A 107 11.80 -3.97 4.39
C ASN A 107 10.30 -4.05 4.06
N PRO A 108 9.76 -3.25 3.12
CA PRO A 108 8.34 -3.24 2.78
C PRO A 108 7.75 -4.62 2.42
N ASN A 109 8.53 -5.47 1.75
CA ASN A 109 8.09 -6.81 1.37
C ASN A 109 8.03 -7.76 2.57
N ILE A 110 8.97 -7.61 3.52
CA ILE A 110 8.93 -8.35 4.79
C ILE A 110 7.76 -7.85 5.65
N SER A 111 7.51 -6.54 5.65
CA SER A 111 6.36 -5.97 6.35
C SER A 111 5.04 -6.56 5.83
N LEU A 112 4.86 -6.63 4.52
CA LEU A 112 3.69 -7.28 3.90
C LEU A 112 3.51 -8.73 4.36
N GLN A 113 4.59 -9.50 4.40
CA GLN A 113 4.59 -10.89 4.88
C GLN A 113 4.14 -10.99 6.35
N TYR A 114 4.67 -10.13 7.22
CA TYR A 114 4.26 -10.12 8.62
C TYR A 114 2.81 -9.67 8.81
N TYR A 115 2.30 -8.74 7.99
CA TYR A 115 0.88 -8.39 7.99
C TYR A 115 -0.01 -9.55 7.52
N TYR A 116 0.43 -10.32 6.51
CA TYR A 116 -0.28 -11.52 6.06
C TYR A 116 -0.37 -12.56 7.18
N LEU A 117 0.77 -12.90 7.80
CA LEU A 117 0.83 -13.84 8.93
C LEU A 117 0.04 -13.35 10.15
N LEU A 118 0.01 -12.03 10.38
CA LEU A 118 -0.80 -11.46 11.43
C LEU A 118 -2.29 -11.61 11.10
N GLY A 119 -2.69 -11.39 9.84
CA GLY A 119 -4.09 -11.53 9.40
C GLY A 119 -4.60 -12.97 9.44
N GLU A 120 -3.73 -13.95 9.15
CA GLU A 120 -4.03 -15.39 9.32
C GLU A 120 -4.50 -15.70 10.75
N LYS A 121 -3.91 -15.02 11.73
CA LYS A 121 -4.19 -15.24 13.16
C LYS A 121 -5.35 -14.39 13.69
N SER A 122 -6.10 -13.72 12.81
CA SER A 122 -7.17 -12.78 13.20
C SER A 122 -8.32 -13.39 14.00
N ASN A 123 -8.54 -14.70 13.89
CA ASN A 123 -9.58 -15.42 14.64
C ASN A 123 -9.15 -15.84 16.05
N THR A 124 -7.96 -15.48 16.50
CA THR A 124 -7.42 -15.90 17.81
C THR A 124 -7.81 -14.91 18.91
N GLU A 125 -8.16 -15.41 20.10
CA GLU A 125 -8.70 -14.58 21.19
C GLU A 125 -7.76 -13.45 21.65
N CYS A 126 -6.44 -13.65 21.55
CA CYS A 126 -5.44 -12.66 21.95
C CYS A 126 -5.06 -11.67 20.85
N TRP A 127 -5.59 -11.82 19.63
CA TRP A 127 -5.17 -11.05 18.48
C TRP A 127 -5.39 -9.54 18.66
N GLU A 128 -6.61 -9.14 19.01
CA GLU A 128 -6.95 -7.72 19.16
C GLU A 128 -6.18 -7.07 20.32
N SER A 129 -6.12 -7.76 21.47
CA SER A 129 -5.48 -7.22 22.67
C SER A 129 -3.98 -7.04 22.50
N GLU A 130 -3.29 -7.95 21.80
CA GLU A 130 -1.85 -7.84 21.54
C GLU A 130 -1.52 -6.74 20.52
N ILE A 131 -2.31 -6.60 19.45
CA ILE A 131 -2.15 -5.49 18.50
C ILE A 131 -2.43 -4.16 19.19
N GLN A 132 -3.50 -4.07 19.98
CA GLN A 132 -3.87 -2.84 20.69
C GLN A 132 -2.78 -2.44 21.71
N ARG A 133 -2.21 -3.42 22.42
CA ARG A 133 -1.10 -3.22 23.35
C ARG A 133 0.13 -2.64 22.63
N LYS A 134 0.47 -3.15 21.45
CA LYS A 134 1.67 -2.71 20.71
C LYS A 134 1.46 -1.41 19.94
N PHE A 135 0.28 -1.20 19.37
CA PHE A 135 -0.03 -0.10 18.47
C PHE A 135 -1.26 0.71 18.93
N PRO A 136 -1.25 1.31 20.12
CA PRO A 136 -2.46 1.93 20.70
C PRO A 136 -3.08 3.01 19.82
N THR A 137 -2.26 3.77 19.08
CA THR A 137 -2.71 4.86 18.20
C THR A 137 -2.99 4.42 16.76
N LYS A 138 -2.52 3.24 16.35
CA LYS A 138 -2.62 2.71 14.98
C LYS A 138 -3.38 1.39 14.90
N PHE A 139 -3.92 0.91 16.02
CA PHE A 139 -4.58 -0.39 16.18
C PHE A 139 -5.51 -0.74 15.01
N ARG A 140 -6.49 0.14 14.72
CA ARG A 140 -7.45 -0.07 13.64
C ARG A 140 -6.80 -0.19 12.26
N ASN A 141 -5.75 0.60 12.00
CA ASN A 141 -5.04 0.55 10.72
C ASN A 141 -4.25 -0.76 10.59
N VAL A 142 -3.62 -1.21 11.68
CA VAL A 142 -2.86 -2.47 11.70
C VAL A 142 -3.81 -3.67 11.51
N GLN A 143 -4.92 -3.69 12.24
CA GLN A 143 -5.97 -4.70 12.12
C GLN A 143 -6.53 -4.75 10.69
N LYS A 144 -6.94 -3.59 10.14
CA LYS A 144 -7.49 -3.50 8.78
C LYS A 144 -6.47 -3.93 7.72
N ALA A 145 -5.22 -3.47 7.82
CA ALA A 145 -4.14 -3.90 6.92
C ALA A 145 -3.94 -5.42 6.95
N ALA A 146 -3.82 -6.00 8.15
CA ALA A 146 -3.57 -7.43 8.31
C ALA A 146 -4.69 -8.27 7.69
N GLN A 147 -5.95 -7.94 8.01
CA GLN A 147 -7.12 -8.63 7.45
C GLN A 147 -7.20 -8.49 5.93
N GLN A 148 -7.01 -7.28 5.41
CA GLN A 148 -7.09 -7.05 3.96
C GLN A 148 -5.96 -7.73 3.19
N ILE A 149 -4.74 -7.71 3.71
CA ILE A 149 -3.60 -8.43 3.11
C ILE A 149 -3.85 -9.93 3.11
N TYR A 150 -4.26 -10.50 4.25
CA TYR A 150 -4.56 -11.92 4.35
C TYR A 150 -5.65 -12.33 3.36
N ASN A 151 -6.77 -11.59 3.32
CA ASN A 151 -7.85 -11.86 2.39
C ASN A 151 -7.40 -11.77 0.92
N LEU A 152 -6.73 -10.69 0.55
CA LEU A 152 -6.30 -10.45 -0.84
C LEU A 152 -5.38 -11.57 -1.34
N TYR A 153 -4.36 -11.93 -0.57
CA TYR A 153 -3.36 -12.90 -0.99
C TYR A 153 -3.74 -14.36 -0.73
N THR A 154 -4.75 -14.61 0.10
CA THR A 154 -5.42 -15.92 0.15
C THR A 154 -6.10 -16.23 -1.19
N TYR A 155 -6.74 -15.24 -1.82
CA TYR A 155 -7.35 -15.43 -3.15
C TYR A 155 -6.32 -15.35 -4.28
N ARG A 156 -5.44 -14.34 -4.27
CA ARG A 156 -4.47 -14.16 -5.36
C ARG A 156 -3.40 -15.24 -5.39
N GLY A 157 -3.03 -15.77 -4.22
CA GLY A 157 -1.97 -16.75 -4.04
C GLY A 157 -0.71 -16.15 -3.41
N LEU A 158 -0.09 -16.92 -2.51
CA LEU A 158 1.09 -16.52 -1.74
C LEU A 158 2.31 -16.09 -2.59
N PRO A 159 2.64 -16.71 -3.74
CA PRO A 159 3.75 -16.24 -4.58
C PRO A 159 3.63 -14.75 -4.96
N ASN A 160 2.41 -14.26 -5.18
CA ASN A 160 2.15 -12.86 -5.53
C ASN A 160 2.36 -11.91 -4.35
N LEU A 161 2.18 -12.36 -3.11
CA LEU A 161 2.53 -11.58 -1.91
C LEU A 161 4.02 -11.27 -1.87
N LEU A 162 4.85 -12.23 -2.31
CA LEU A 162 6.31 -12.14 -2.22
C LEU A 162 6.94 -11.28 -3.32
N VAL A 163 6.21 -11.04 -4.41
CA VAL A 163 6.70 -10.26 -5.57
C VAL A 163 5.96 -8.94 -5.79
N THR A 164 4.93 -8.63 -5.00
CA THR A 164 4.21 -7.35 -5.09
C THR A 164 5.17 -6.18 -4.91
N GLN A 165 4.96 -5.13 -5.71
CA GLN A 165 5.84 -3.95 -5.71
C GLN A 165 5.10 -2.68 -5.31
N THR A 166 3.78 -2.66 -5.48
CA THR A 166 3.00 -1.43 -5.40
C THR A 166 2.01 -1.42 -4.23
N ILE A 167 1.48 -2.60 -3.89
CA ILE A 167 0.51 -2.75 -2.81
C ILE A 167 1.27 -2.69 -1.49
N THR A 168 0.81 -1.85 -0.56
CA THR A 168 1.45 -1.70 0.76
C THR A 168 0.41 -1.81 1.87
N PRO A 169 0.81 -2.21 3.09
CA PRO A 169 -0.12 -2.30 4.22
C PRO A 169 -0.85 -0.98 4.50
N ASN A 170 -0.14 0.14 4.37
CA ASN A 170 -0.73 1.47 4.56
C ASN A 170 -1.72 1.85 3.46
N ALA A 171 -1.49 1.43 2.21
CA ALA A 171 -2.44 1.66 1.13
C ALA A 171 -3.73 0.88 1.36
N LEU A 172 -3.63 -0.40 1.73
CA LEU A 172 -4.80 -1.23 2.03
C LEU A 172 -5.56 -0.68 3.25
N ALA A 173 -4.89 -0.42 4.38
CA ALA A 173 -5.56 0.12 5.57
C ALA A 173 -6.36 1.41 5.35
N ARG A 174 -5.96 2.25 4.38
CA ARG A 174 -6.51 3.59 4.17
C ARG A 174 -7.33 3.75 2.88
N MET A 175 -7.42 2.73 2.04
CA MET A 175 -8.31 2.80 0.87
C MET A 175 -9.78 2.69 1.27
N TYR A 176 -10.63 3.13 0.35
CA TYR A 176 -12.07 2.90 0.43
C TYR A 176 -12.36 1.39 0.36
N ASP A 177 -13.46 0.97 0.98
CA ASP A 177 -13.82 -0.45 0.98
C ASP A 177 -14.25 -0.90 -0.42
N GLU A 178 -14.84 -0.01 -1.21
CA GLU A 178 -15.17 -0.22 -2.63
C GLU A 178 -13.92 -0.49 -3.47
N ASP A 179 -12.86 0.31 -3.26
CA ASP A 179 -11.57 0.14 -3.91
C ASP A 179 -10.94 -1.21 -3.54
N PHE A 180 -11.01 -1.60 -2.26
CA PHE A 180 -10.51 -2.90 -1.81
C PHE A 180 -11.30 -4.07 -2.41
N ASN A 181 -12.63 -3.96 -2.48
CA ASN A 181 -13.48 -4.99 -3.09
C ASN A 181 -13.15 -5.22 -4.56
N LEU A 182 -12.82 -4.15 -5.28
CA LEU A 182 -12.36 -4.22 -6.67
C LEU A 182 -11.03 -4.98 -6.79
N LEU A 183 -10.06 -4.74 -5.89
CA LEU A 183 -8.82 -5.53 -5.85
C LEU A 183 -9.08 -7.00 -5.52
N LEU A 184 -10.01 -7.29 -4.61
CA LEU A 184 -10.36 -8.65 -4.23
C LEU A 184 -11.03 -9.41 -5.39
N GLN A 185 -11.87 -8.74 -6.16
CA GLN A 185 -12.49 -9.30 -7.35
C GLN A 185 -11.45 -9.60 -8.43
N GLU A 186 -10.50 -8.70 -8.66
CA GLU A 186 -9.40 -8.91 -9.60
C GLU A 186 -8.54 -10.12 -9.17
N ALA A 187 -8.15 -10.18 -7.90
CA ALA A 187 -7.38 -11.30 -7.35
C ALA A 187 -8.04 -12.66 -7.59
N ARG A 188 -9.37 -12.75 -7.39
CA ARG A 188 -10.15 -13.96 -7.67
C ARG A 188 -10.20 -14.28 -9.16
N THR A 189 -10.39 -13.27 -9.99
CA THR A 189 -10.47 -13.42 -11.45
C THR A 189 -9.16 -13.96 -12.01
N GLN A 190 -8.02 -13.38 -11.60
CA GLN A 190 -6.70 -13.83 -12.00
C GLN A 190 -6.45 -15.28 -11.55
N ARG A 191 -6.77 -15.61 -10.30
CA ARG A 191 -6.62 -16.98 -9.80
C ARG A 191 -7.48 -17.99 -10.57
N PHE A 192 -8.70 -17.60 -10.92
CA PHE A 192 -9.60 -18.45 -11.72
C PHE A 192 -9.04 -18.67 -13.14
N GLN A 193 -8.54 -17.62 -13.80
CA GLN A 193 -7.92 -17.71 -15.12
C GLN A 193 -6.69 -18.62 -15.11
N GLU A 194 -5.78 -18.44 -14.14
CA GLU A 194 -4.60 -19.31 -13.98
C GLU A 194 -4.99 -20.78 -13.81
N ASN A 195 -5.99 -21.07 -12.97
CA ASN A 195 -6.46 -22.44 -12.77
C ASN A 195 -7.12 -23.02 -14.04
N ALA A 196 -7.89 -22.22 -14.78
CA ALA A 196 -8.53 -22.66 -16.02
C ALA A 196 -7.49 -22.98 -17.11
N GLU A 197 -6.43 -22.17 -17.23
CA GLU A 197 -5.32 -22.44 -18.14
C GLU A 197 -4.58 -23.74 -17.79
N LEU A 198 -4.36 -24.00 -16.50
CA LEU A 198 -3.74 -25.24 -16.05
C LEU A 198 -4.58 -26.46 -16.43
N ILE A 199 -5.90 -26.40 -16.22
CA ILE A 199 -6.83 -27.47 -16.62
C ILE A 199 -6.76 -27.69 -18.13
N TYR A 200 -6.85 -26.62 -18.93
CA TYR A 200 -6.74 -26.72 -20.39
C TYR A 200 -5.42 -27.35 -20.84
N LEU A 201 -4.30 -26.98 -20.21
CA LEU A 201 -2.99 -27.55 -20.49
C LEU A 201 -2.97 -29.05 -20.19
N TYR A 202 -3.47 -29.46 -19.01
CA TYR A 202 -3.54 -30.88 -18.63
C TYR A 202 -4.43 -31.69 -19.57
N ASP A 203 -5.61 -31.18 -19.95
CA ASP A 203 -6.51 -31.86 -20.88
C ASP A 203 -5.88 -32.01 -22.27
N THR A 204 -5.15 -30.99 -22.73
CA THR A 204 -4.42 -31.03 -24.01
C THR A 204 -3.28 -32.05 -23.98
N PHE A 205 -2.51 -32.09 -22.89
CA PHE A 205 -1.44 -33.07 -22.70
C PHE A 205 -1.99 -34.51 -22.61
N ALA A 206 -3.08 -34.72 -21.87
CA ALA A 206 -3.73 -36.02 -21.77
C ALA A 206 -4.27 -36.48 -23.13
N GLY A 207 -4.89 -35.58 -23.90
CA GLY A 207 -5.36 -35.88 -25.26
C GLY A 207 -4.24 -36.24 -26.24
N ALA A 208 -3.07 -35.59 -26.14
CA ALA A 208 -1.90 -35.89 -26.97
C ALA A 208 -1.30 -37.27 -26.68
N GLN A 209 -1.27 -37.70 -25.41
CA GLN A 209 -0.78 -39.04 -25.04
C GLN A 209 -1.71 -40.17 -25.48
N VAL A 210 -3.02 -39.91 -25.57
CA VAL A 210 -3.99 -40.89 -26.09
C VAL A 210 -3.77 -41.13 -27.60
N GLN A 211 -3.39 -40.10 -28.36
CA GLN A 211 -3.12 -40.23 -29.80
C GLN A 211 -1.78 -40.93 -30.10
N GLU A 212 -0.76 -40.79 -29.25
CA GLU A 212 0.51 -41.51 -29.43
C GLU A 212 0.39 -43.02 -29.11
N GLY A 213 -0.54 -43.41 -28.23
CA GLY A 213 -0.81 -44.82 -27.92
C GLY A 213 -1.51 -45.61 -29.04
N GLU A 214 -2.27 -44.94 -29.92
CA GLU A 214 -2.94 -45.58 -31.07
C GLU A 214 -2.01 -45.80 -32.27
N TYR A 215 -0.88 -45.08 -32.37
CA TYR A 215 0.05 -45.20 -33.49
C TYR A 215 1.18 -46.24 -33.30
N VAL A 216 1.36 -46.78 -32.09
CA VAL A 216 2.40 -47.80 -31.79
C VAL A 216 1.83 -49.23 -31.77
N GLY A 217 0.55 -49.39 -32.12
CA GLY A 217 -0.12 -50.69 -32.30
C GLY A 217 -0.21 -51.13 -33.76
N ILE A 218 0.91 -51.32 -34.46
CA ILE A 218 0.99 -52.10 -35.72
C ILE A 218 2.20 -53.01 -35.67
#